data_AF-A0A952KQG5-F1
#
_entry.id   AF-A0A952KQG5-F1
#
_cell.length_a   1.000
_cell.length_b   1.000
_cell.length_c   1.000
_cell.angle_alpha   90.00
_cell.angle_beta   90.00
_cell.angle_gamma   90.00
#
_symmetry.space_group_name_H-M   'P 1'
#
loop_
_entity.id
_entity.type
_entity.pdbx_description
1 polymer ?
#
loop_
_entity_poly.entity_id
_entity_poly.type
_entity_poly.pdbx_seq_one_letter_code
_entity_poly.pdbx_strand_id
1 'polypeptide(L)'
;MTRDFGDIGRNGQPELRLEAGNAAVWDGRFVFKAMTDCIVRPSGAVRSALSDADRATLMKFPAALRTVVPTVDSSEGPVLALPEGHGHCETVRIACLVLPRFKAATGAVTRESDLATDV
;
A
#
# COMPACT_ATOMS: atom_id res chain seq x y z
N MET A 1 -17.27 -2.49 9.51
CA MET A 1 -17.49 -1.21 8.81
C MET A 1 -16.88 -1.33 7.43
N THR A 2 -17.70 -1.56 6.41
CA THR A 2 -17.26 -1.86 5.04
C THR A 2 -17.07 -0.54 4.29
N ARG A 3 -15.87 -0.27 3.78
CA ARG A 3 -15.58 0.93 2.98
C ARG A 3 -16.04 0.75 1.54
N ASP A 4 -16.59 1.80 0.96
CA ASP A 4 -17.07 1.82 -0.43
C ASP A 4 -15.92 2.11 -1.41
N PHE A 5 -15.99 1.52 -2.61
CA PHE A 5 -14.97 1.71 -3.64
C PHE A 5 -15.07 3.15 -4.20
N GLY A 6 -13.97 3.91 -4.15
CA GLY A 6 -13.90 5.28 -4.70
C GLY A 6 -13.68 6.41 -3.68
N ASP A 7 -13.56 6.08 -2.39
CA ASP A 7 -13.40 7.06 -1.31
C ASP A 7 -11.94 7.53 -1.07
N ILE A 8 -11.10 7.45 -2.11
CA ILE A 8 -9.66 7.73 -2.03
C ILE A 8 -9.46 9.17 -1.53
N GLY A 9 -8.90 9.28 -0.33
CA GLY A 9 -8.49 10.57 0.26
C GLY A 9 -9.62 11.45 0.79
N ARG A 10 -10.89 11.08 0.66
CA ARG A 10 -12.01 11.89 1.18
C ARG A 10 -12.20 11.75 2.69
N ASN A 11 -11.92 10.56 3.24
CA ASN A 11 -12.07 10.28 4.68
C ASN A 11 -10.74 10.03 5.40
N GLY A 12 -9.61 10.33 4.75
CA GLY A 12 -8.27 9.95 5.23
C GLY A 12 -8.04 8.44 5.18
N GLN A 13 -6.82 8.01 4.83
CA GLN A 13 -6.45 6.61 5.05
C GLN A 13 -6.06 6.43 6.52
N PRO A 14 -6.77 5.60 7.31
CA PRO A 14 -6.39 5.31 8.68
C PRO A 14 -5.08 4.53 8.66
N GLU A 15 -4.39 4.57 9.79
CA GLU A 15 -3.26 3.69 10.00
C GLU A 15 -3.71 2.22 9.92
N LEU A 16 -2.89 1.40 9.29
CA LEU A 16 -3.07 -0.04 9.19
C LEU A 16 -1.94 -0.70 9.98
N ARG A 17 -2.28 -1.29 11.13
CA ARG A 17 -1.34 -2.09 11.92
C ARG A 17 -1.26 -3.49 11.37
N LEU A 18 -0.05 -3.98 11.14
CA LEU A 18 0.23 -5.31 10.62
C LEU A 18 1.19 -6.03 11.55
N GLU A 19 0.83 -7.24 11.95
CA GLU A 19 1.73 -8.17 12.61
C GLU A 19 2.57 -8.92 11.56
N ALA A 20 3.77 -9.33 11.93
CA ALA A 20 4.66 -10.09 11.06
C ALA A 20 3.96 -11.34 10.49
N GLY A 21 4.11 -11.56 9.18
CA GLY A 21 3.48 -12.67 8.45
C GLY A 21 2.03 -12.41 8.03
N ASN A 22 1.34 -11.43 8.63
CA ASN A 22 -0.03 -11.10 8.27
C ASN A 22 -0.09 -10.15 7.08
N ALA A 23 -1.19 -10.26 6.32
CA ALA A 23 -1.48 -9.40 5.19
C ALA A 23 -2.79 -8.62 5.38
N ALA A 24 -2.82 -7.38 4.93
CA ALA A 24 -4.06 -6.62 4.82
C ALA A 24 -4.08 -5.70 3.61
N VAL A 25 -5.28 -5.25 3.25
CA VAL A 25 -5.52 -4.46 2.04
C VAL A 25 -5.44 -2.98 2.35
N TRP A 26 -4.56 -2.28 1.64
CA TRP A 26 -4.49 -0.83 1.58
C TRP A 26 -5.41 -0.32 0.46
N ASP A 27 -6.31 0.60 0.82
CA ASP A 27 -7.22 1.34 -0.06
C ASP A 27 -8.09 0.55 -1.07
N GLY A 28 -8.05 -0.79 -1.02
CA GLY A 28 -8.75 -1.67 -1.94
C GLY A 28 -7.95 -2.06 -3.19
N ARG A 29 -6.73 -1.55 -3.39
CA ARG A 29 -5.95 -1.87 -4.60
C ARG A 29 -4.66 -2.59 -4.33
N PHE A 30 -4.11 -2.44 -3.14
CA PHE A 30 -2.83 -3.04 -2.79
C PHE A 30 -3.01 -3.93 -1.57
N VAL A 31 -2.38 -5.09 -1.58
CA VAL A 31 -2.21 -5.91 -0.38
C VAL A 31 -0.79 -5.75 0.12
N PHE A 32 -0.68 -5.55 1.43
CA PHE A 32 0.56 -5.39 2.17
C PHE A 32 0.73 -6.61 3.04
N LYS A 33 1.86 -7.31 2.93
CA LYS A 33 2.25 -8.38 3.83
C LYS A 33 3.45 -7.93 4.66
N ALA A 34 3.28 -7.93 5.97
CA ALA A 34 4.33 -7.53 6.89
C ALA A 34 5.42 -8.61 7.01
N MET A 35 6.67 -8.20 6.84
CA MET A 35 7.85 -9.03 7.15
C MET A 35 8.20 -8.91 8.64
N THR A 36 7.89 -7.77 9.24
CA THR A 36 7.98 -7.47 10.68
C THR A 36 6.76 -6.67 11.12
N ASP A 37 6.49 -6.65 12.43
CA ASP A 37 5.42 -5.82 12.99
C ASP A 37 5.60 -4.35 12.57
N CYS A 38 4.57 -3.78 11.95
CA CYS A 38 4.66 -2.43 11.42
C CYS A 38 3.31 -1.72 11.38
N ILE A 39 3.39 -0.40 11.17
CA ILE A 39 2.22 0.45 10.98
C ILE A 39 2.36 1.13 9.63
N VAL A 40 1.44 0.82 8.72
CA VAL A 40 1.31 1.50 7.43
C VAL A 40 0.49 2.77 7.64
N ARG A 41 1.04 3.92 7.26
CA ARG A 41 0.41 5.25 7.43
C ARG A 41 0.32 6.00 6.11
N PRO A 42 -0.64 6.91 5.94
CA PRO A 42 -0.62 7.85 4.82
C PRO A 42 0.58 8.80 4.90
N SER A 43 1.23 9.07 3.78
CA SER A 43 2.38 9.98 3.67
C SER A 43 2.11 11.39 4.18
N GLY A 44 0.85 11.84 4.19
CA GLY A 44 0.44 13.11 4.79
C GLY A 44 0.70 13.20 6.29
N ALA A 45 0.66 12.07 7.01
CA ALA A 45 0.88 12.03 8.47
C ALA A 45 2.37 12.19 8.84
N VAL A 46 3.28 11.83 7.93
CA VAL A 46 4.73 11.78 8.18
C VAL A 46 5.54 12.65 7.22
N ARG A 47 4.88 13.56 6.49
CA ARG A 47 5.45 14.27 5.34
C ARG A 47 6.76 15.01 5.65
N SER A 48 6.86 15.61 6.83
CA SER A 48 8.04 16.35 7.29
C SER A 48 9.22 15.43 7.65
N ALA A 49 8.97 14.17 7.98
CA ALA A 49 10.00 13.21 8.35
C ALA A 49 10.50 12.35 7.18
N LEU A 50 9.85 12.43 6.00
CA LEU A 50 10.31 11.73 4.80
C LEU A 50 11.64 12.29 4.29
N SER A 51 12.47 11.41 3.73
CA SER A 51 13.69 11.75 3.00
C SER A 51 13.40 12.68 1.81
N ASP A 52 14.39 13.45 1.36
CA ASP A 52 14.22 14.29 0.17
C ASP A 52 13.99 13.47 -1.10
N ALA A 53 14.55 12.25 -1.18
CA ALA A 53 14.31 11.32 -2.27
C ALA A 53 12.84 10.84 -2.30
N ASP A 54 12.26 10.53 -1.15
CA ASP A 54 10.85 10.16 -1.02
C ASP A 54 9.93 11.33 -1.31
N ARG A 55 10.25 12.53 -0.82
CA ARG A 55 9.49 13.75 -1.15
C ARG A 55 9.51 14.02 -2.66
N ALA A 56 10.66 13.86 -3.31
CA ALA A 56 10.78 13.97 -4.77
C ALA A 56 9.97 12.89 -5.50
N THR A 57 9.94 11.67 -4.98
CA THR A 57 9.10 10.58 -5.50
C THR A 57 7.61 10.91 -5.37
N LEU A 58 7.16 11.45 -4.23
CA LEU A 58 5.77 11.91 -4.06
C LEU A 58 5.38 12.99 -5.07
N MET A 59 6.30 13.85 -5.49
CA MET A 59 5.99 14.90 -6.48
C MET A 59 5.65 14.35 -7.87
N LYS A 60 6.07 13.11 -8.18
CA LYS A 60 5.72 12.40 -9.42
C LYS A 60 4.27 11.92 -9.44
N PHE A 61 3.63 11.82 -8.26
CA PHE A 61 2.21 11.45 -8.16
C PHE A 61 1.31 12.68 -8.42
N PRO A 62 0.09 12.45 -8.95
CA PRO A 62 -0.97 13.47 -8.97
C PRO A 62 -1.17 14.09 -7.59
N ALA A 63 -1.43 15.40 -7.53
CA ALA A 63 -1.53 16.16 -6.28
C ALA A 63 -2.48 15.51 -5.25
N ALA A 64 -3.63 15.02 -5.70
CA ALA A 64 -4.63 14.36 -4.87
C ALA A 64 -4.14 13.05 -4.21
N LEU A 65 -3.09 12.41 -4.73
CA LEU A 65 -2.56 11.16 -4.18
C LEU A 65 -1.39 11.38 -3.23
N ARG A 66 -0.74 12.54 -3.26
CA ARG A 66 0.55 12.78 -2.58
C ARG A 66 0.49 12.65 -1.06
N THR A 67 -0.69 12.75 -0.46
CA THR A 67 -0.93 12.65 0.99
C THR A 67 -1.43 11.29 1.44
N VAL A 68 -1.81 10.41 0.50
CA VAL A 68 -2.39 9.08 0.80
C VAL A 68 -1.50 7.93 0.32
N VAL A 69 -0.29 8.25 -0.17
CA VAL A 69 0.70 7.21 -0.51
C VAL A 69 1.09 6.50 0.78
N PRO A 70 1.08 5.15 0.82
CA PRO A 70 1.42 4.41 2.02
C PRO A 70 2.90 4.59 2.39
N THR A 71 3.15 4.62 3.69
CA THR A 71 4.48 4.73 4.32
C THR A 71 4.58 3.74 5.45
N VAL A 72 5.80 3.30 5.75
CA VAL A 72 6.12 2.50 6.94
C VAL A 72 7.40 3.03 7.58
N ASP A 73 7.61 2.70 8.85
CA ASP A 73 8.83 3.07 9.55
C ASP A 73 9.99 2.14 9.16
N SER A 74 11.16 2.73 8.93
CA SER A 74 12.45 2.06 8.82
C SER A 74 13.38 2.50 9.97
N SER A 75 14.58 1.93 10.05
CA SER A 75 15.59 2.36 11.04
C SER A 75 16.01 3.83 10.88
N GLU A 76 15.88 4.41 9.70
CA GLU A 76 16.29 5.79 9.40
C GLU A 76 15.12 6.79 9.41
N GLY A 77 13.90 6.30 9.66
CA GLY A 77 12.67 7.09 9.61
C GLY A 77 11.63 6.52 8.63
N PRO A 78 10.53 7.25 8.40
CA PRO A 78 9.47 6.77 7.53
C PRO A 78 9.93 6.77 6.07
N VAL A 79 9.60 5.69 5.36
CA VAL A 79 9.89 5.48 3.94
C VAL A 79 8.59 5.22 3.18
N LEU A 80 8.58 5.51 1.87
CA LEU A 80 7.44 5.16 1.03
C LEU A 80 7.35 3.64 0.87
N ALA A 81 6.16 3.10 1.06
CA ALA A 81 5.89 1.68 0.86
C ALA A 81 5.29 1.49 -0.55
N LEU A 82 6.16 1.42 -1.56
CA LEU A 82 5.79 1.28 -2.97
C LEU A 82 6.16 -0.10 -3.52
N PRO A 83 5.46 -0.60 -4.56
CA PRO A 83 5.88 -1.80 -5.29
C PRO A 83 7.33 -1.66 -5.82
N GLU A 84 7.98 -2.80 -6.09
CA GLU A 84 9.40 -2.86 -6.47
C GLU A 84 9.81 -1.82 -7.52
N GLY A 85 10.93 -1.12 -7.27
CA GLY A 85 11.50 -0.10 -8.15
C GLY A 85 11.65 1.31 -7.54
N HIS A 86 11.09 1.56 -6.35
CA HIS A 86 11.19 2.85 -5.65
C HIS A 86 11.60 2.69 -4.20
N GLY A 87 12.91 2.47 -3.94
CA GLY A 87 13.43 2.30 -2.58
C GLY A 87 12.86 1.03 -1.94
N HIS A 88 13.61 -0.06 -1.94
CA HIS A 88 13.11 -1.32 -1.41
C HIS A 88 12.86 -1.18 0.10
N CYS A 89 11.60 -1.22 0.51
CA CYS A 89 11.21 -1.27 1.90
C CYS A 89 11.14 -2.74 2.33
N GLU A 90 12.08 -3.18 3.16
CA GLU A 90 12.14 -4.57 3.64
C GLU A 90 11.01 -4.92 4.64
N THR A 91 10.34 -3.91 5.21
CA THR A 91 9.28 -4.08 6.22
C THR A 91 8.01 -4.72 5.67
N VAL A 92 7.68 -4.48 4.39
CA VAL A 92 6.43 -4.97 3.78
C VAL A 92 6.63 -5.42 2.34
N ARG A 93 6.01 -6.55 1.98
CA ARG A 93 5.81 -6.95 0.58
C ARG A 93 4.49 -6.40 0.08
N ILE A 94 4.46 -5.92 -1.16
CA ILE A 94 3.30 -5.25 -1.73
C ILE A 94 2.93 -5.91 -3.05
N ALA A 95 1.65 -6.26 -3.20
CA ALA A 95 1.11 -6.70 -4.48
C ALA A 95 -0.13 -5.90 -4.88
N CYS A 96 -0.29 -5.71 -6.20
CA CYS A 96 -1.43 -5.02 -6.78
C CYS A 96 -2.59 -5.98 -7.03
N LEU A 97 -3.73 -5.72 -6.41
CA LEU A 97 -4.97 -6.50 -6.51
C LEU A 97 -5.87 -6.08 -7.69
N VAL A 98 -5.53 -5.02 -8.42
CA VAL A 98 -6.39 -4.49 -9.49
C VAL A 98 -6.67 -5.54 -10.56
N LEU A 99 -5.63 -6.18 -11.10
CA LEU A 99 -5.79 -7.19 -12.14
C LEU A 99 -6.44 -8.50 -11.62
N PRO A 100 -6.02 -9.06 -10.46
CA PRO A 100 -6.72 -10.21 -9.87
C PRO A 100 -8.21 -9.95 -9.64
N ARG A 101 -8.58 -8.79 -9.10
CA ARG A 101 -9.99 -8.43 -8.84
C ARG A 101 -10.77 -8.20 -10.13
N PHE A 102 -10.16 -7.59 -11.14
CA PHE A 102 -10.78 -7.45 -12.45
C PHE A 102 -11.11 -8.82 -13.07
N LYS A 103 -10.15 -9.76 -13.07
CA LYS A 103 -10.38 -11.12 -13.57
C LYS A 103 -11.48 -11.85 -12.80
N ALA A 104 -11.52 -11.70 -11.48
CA ALA A 104 -12.58 -12.28 -10.67
C ALA A 104 -13.96 -11.69 -11.02
N ALA A 105 -14.05 -10.37 -11.20
CA ALA A 105 -15.29 -9.68 -11.53
C ALA A 105 -15.84 -10.02 -12.93
N THR A 106 -14.97 -10.33 -13.89
CA THR A 106 -15.37 -10.71 -15.26
C THR A 106 -15.64 -12.20 -15.43
N GLY A 107 -15.52 -13.00 -14.36
CA GLY A 107 -15.66 -14.46 -14.43
C GLY A 107 -14.48 -15.17 -15.12
N ALA A 108 -13.35 -14.47 -15.31
CA ALA A 108 -12.13 -15.05 -15.86
C ALA A 108 -11.34 -15.88 -14.83
N VAL A 109 -11.71 -15.83 -13.56
CA VAL A 109 -11.27 -16.77 -12.52
C VAL A 109 -12.28 -17.92 -12.49
N THR A 110 -11.86 -19.07 -13.01
CA THR A 110 -12.71 -20.27 -13.13
C THR A 110 -12.26 -21.39 -12.20
N ARG A 111 -11.01 -21.34 -11.74
CA ARG A 111 -10.38 -22.29 -10.83
C ARG A 111 -9.58 -21.57 -9.77
N GLU A 112 -9.36 -22.23 -8.63
CA GLU A 112 -8.53 -21.71 -7.55
C GLU A 112 -7.08 -21.41 -8.00
N SER A 113 -6.55 -22.21 -8.94
CA SER A 113 -5.23 -21.97 -9.54
C SER A 113 -5.11 -20.61 -10.25
N ASP A 114 -6.22 -20.02 -10.68
CA ASP A 114 -6.24 -18.71 -11.36
C ASP A 114 -6.00 -17.55 -10.38
N LEU A 115 -6.09 -17.81 -9.07
CA LEU A 115 -5.89 -16.84 -7.99
C LEU A 115 -4.44 -16.74 -7.52
N ALA A 116 -3.53 -17.60 -8.00
CA ALA A 116 -2.14 -17.66 -7.53
C ALA A 116 -1.48 -16.29 -7.58
N THR A 117 -1.44 -15.63 -6.42
CA THR A 117 -0.78 -14.35 -6.20
C THR A 117 0.06 -14.57 -4.96
N ASP A 118 1.32 -14.98 -5.15
CA ASP A 118 2.30 -15.02 -4.08
C ASP A 118 2.49 -13.59 -3.56
N VAL A 119 2.03 -13.34 -2.34
CA VAL A 119 2.36 -12.16 -1.54
C VAL A 119 3.01 -12.64 -0.28
#